data_AF-A0A841FIY7-F1
#
_entry.id   AF-A0A841FIY7-F1
#
_cell.length_a   1.000
_cell.length_b   1.000
_cell.length_c   1.000
_cell.angle_alpha   90.00
_cell.angle_beta   90.00
_cell.angle_gamma   90.00
#
_symmetry.space_group_name_H-M   'P 1'
#
loop_
_entity.id
_entity.type
_entity.pdbx_description
1 polymer ?
#
loop_
_entity_poly.entity_id
_entity_poly.type
_entity_poly.pdbx_seq_one_letter_code
_entity_poly.pdbx_strand_id
1 'polypeptide(L)' 'MWIFHGGATGLDIANPRHFNQDTEGVPGDMAGYDRFGASLAAGDLNGDGWDDLAVGASGEAVGGAGAAGSVTVLTEVRRA' A
#
# COMPACT_ATOMS: atom_id res chain seq x y z
N MET A 1 -3.25 4.17 5.55
CA MET A 1 -2.57 2.97 6.09
C MET A 1 -1.20 3.37 6.59
N TRP A 2 -0.77 2.84 7.74
CA TRP A 2 0.53 3.14 8.33
C TRP A 2 1.44 1.91 8.30
N ILE A 3 2.72 2.12 8.04
CA ILE A 3 3.75 1.09 7.98
C ILE A 3 4.84 1.45 8.97
N PHE A 4 5.12 0.52 9.87
CA PHE A 4 6.16 0.63 10.88
C PHE A 4 7.25 -0.40 10.55
N HIS A 5 8.47 0.06 10.31
CA HIS A 5 9.57 -0.85 10.01
C HIS A 5 10.07 -1.55 11.28
N GLY A 6 10.34 -2.84 11.18
CA GLY A 6 11.11 -3.57 12.18
C GLY A 6 12.58 -3.12 12.20
N GLY A 7 13.26 -3.42 13.29
CA GLY A 7 14.69 -3.21 13.49
C GLY A 7 15.21 -4.10 14.63
N ALA A 8 16.52 -4.06 14.86
CA ALA A 8 17.18 -4.92 15.87
C ALA A 8 16.64 -4.72 17.30
N THR A 9 16.02 -3.58 17.58
CA THR A 9 15.46 -3.21 18.89
C THR A 9 13.93 -3.20 18.91
N GLY A 10 13.27 -3.64 17.83
CA GLY A 10 11.80 -3.66 17.71
C GLY A 10 11.28 -2.75 16.58
N LEU A 11 10.00 -2.37 16.67
CA LEU A 11 9.34 -1.50 15.70
C LEU A 11 9.83 -0.06 15.83
N ASP A 12 10.16 0.58 14.70
CA ASP A 12 10.41 2.02 14.63
C ASP A 12 9.10 2.78 14.63
N ILE A 13 8.65 3.15 15.83
CA ILE A 13 7.43 3.93 16.04
C ILE A 13 7.62 5.43 15.78
N ALA A 14 8.86 5.90 15.63
CA ALA A 14 9.17 7.32 15.46
C ALA A 14 9.09 7.74 13.98
N ASN A 15 9.37 6.83 13.05
CA ASN A 15 9.43 7.11 11.63
C ASN A 15 8.49 6.21 10.79
N PRO A 16 7.18 6.17 11.07
CA PRO A 16 6.27 5.39 10.25
C PRO A 16 6.05 6.06 8.89
N ARG A 17 5.73 5.25 7.88
CA ARG A 17 5.26 5.74 6.58
C ARG A 17 3.75 5.65 6.48
N HIS A 18 3.13 6.64 5.87
CA HIS A 18 1.70 6.67 5.62
C HIS A 18 1.41 6.60 4.12
N PHE A 19 0.46 5.75 3.75
CA PHE A 19 -0.03 5.61 2.39
C PHE A 19 -1.55 5.66 2.34
N ASN A 20 -2.08 6.37 1.36
CA ASN A 20 -3.48 6.41 0.93
C ASN A 20 -3.51 6.56 -0.60
N GLN A 21 -4.71 6.62 -1.19
CA GLN A 21 -4.85 6.79 -2.65
C GLN A 21 -4.32 8.13 -3.16
N ASP A 22 -4.25 9.16 -2.31
CA ASP A 22 -3.62 10.45 -2.64
C ASP A 22 -2.08 10.42 -2.58
N THR A 23 -1.45 9.31 -2.20
CA THR A 23 0.00 9.22 -2.13
C THR A 23 0.60 9.15 -3.54
N GLU A 24 1.62 9.96 -3.83
CA GLU A 24 2.30 9.96 -5.12
C GLU A 24 2.73 8.53 -5.52
N GLY A 25 2.41 8.15 -6.76
CA GLY A 25 2.68 6.81 -7.29
C GLY A 25 1.61 5.75 -6.97
N VAL A 26 0.60 6.07 -6.17
CA VAL A 26 -0.61 5.22 -6.03
C VAL A 26 -1.59 5.58 -7.14
N PRO A 27 -1.97 4.64 -8.03
CA PRO A 27 -2.93 4.91 -9.09
C PRO A 27 -4.36 5.05 -8.56
N GLY A 28 -5.17 5.80 -9.30
CA GLY A 28 -6.59 6.05 -8.99
C GLY A 28 -6.81 7.42 -8.36
N ASP A 29 -8.06 7.87 -8.37
CA ASP A 29 -8.47 9.06 -7.63
C ASP A 29 -8.92 8.62 -6.23
N MET A 30 -8.59 9.38 -5.19
CA MET A 30 -9.12 9.07 -3.86
C MET A 30 -10.63 9.27 -3.85
N ALA A 31 -11.39 8.17 -3.75
CA ALA A 31 -12.83 8.21 -3.57
C ALA A 31 -13.28 7.52 -2.28
N GLY A 32 -14.42 7.98 -1.76
CA GLY A 32 -15.09 7.30 -0.66
C GLY A 32 -15.50 5.90 -1.10
N TYR A 33 -15.32 4.91 -0.21
CA TYR A 33 -15.70 3.50 -0.41
C TYR A 33 -14.78 2.65 -1.30
N ASP A 34 -13.64 3.14 -1.77
CA ASP A 34 -12.68 2.32 -2.52
C ASP A 34 -12.00 1.26 -1.65
N ARG A 35 -11.99 1.49 -0.33
CA ARG A 35 -11.47 0.55 0.68
C ARG A 35 -9.98 0.24 0.48
N PHE A 36 -9.19 1.22 0.06
CA PHE A 36 -7.74 1.08 -0.02
C PHE A 36 -7.14 0.65 1.33
N GLY A 37 -6.39 -0.45 1.33
CA GLY A 37 -5.83 -1.04 2.55
C GLY A 37 -6.76 -2.03 3.25
N ALA A 38 -7.87 -2.45 2.63
CA ALA A 38 -8.78 -3.44 3.22
C ALA A 38 -8.21 -4.86 3.26
N SER A 39 -7.22 -5.16 2.42
CA SER A 39 -6.46 -6.40 2.45
C SER A 39 -5.01 -6.13 2.07
N LEU A 40 -4.09 -6.88 2.67
CA LEU A 40 -2.65 -6.70 2.53
C LEU A 40 -1.97 -8.05 2.31
N ALA A 41 -0.97 -8.06 1.44
CA ALA A 41 0.00 -9.14 1.32
C ALA A 41 1.40 -8.54 1.17
N ALA A 42 2.39 -9.18 1.78
CA ALA A 42 3.78 -8.72 1.76
C ALA A 42 4.70 -9.83 1.25
N GLY A 43 5.78 -9.40 0.60
CA GLY A 43 6.84 -10.28 0.10
C GLY A 43 7.74 -9.52 -0.87
N ASP A 44 8.94 -10.02 -1.11
CA ASP A 44 9.85 -9.49 -2.13
C ASP A 44 9.30 -9.77 -3.54
N LEU A 45 8.60 -8.80 -4.13
CA LEU A 45 7.92 -8.93 -5.42
C LEU A 45 8.80 -8.44 -6.58
N ASN A 46 9.77 -7.58 -6.31
CA ASN A 46 10.69 -7.00 -7.29
C ASN A 46 12.09 -7.66 -7.31
N GLY A 47 12.42 -8.50 -6.32
CA GLY A 47 13.67 -9.23 -6.20
C GLY A 47 14.83 -8.44 -5.59
N ASP A 48 14.56 -7.37 -4.83
CA ASP A 48 15.58 -6.51 -4.23
C ASP A 48 16.03 -6.92 -2.83
N GLY A 49 15.43 -7.99 -2.29
CA GLY A 49 15.73 -8.52 -0.96
C GLY A 49 14.95 -7.87 0.18
N TRP A 50 13.98 -6.99 -0.11
CA TRP A 50 13.07 -6.39 0.86
C TRP A 50 11.62 -6.74 0.55
N ASP A 51 10.79 -6.83 1.59
CA ASP A 51 9.35 -7.04 1.38
C ASP A 51 8.70 -5.79 0.76
N ASP A 52 8.05 -6.00 -0.37
CA ASP A 52 7.09 -5.08 -0.98
C ASP A 52 5.70 -5.27 -0.38
N LEU A 53 4.78 -4.34 -0.68
CA LEU A 53 3.40 -4.42 -0.19
C LEU A 53 2.38 -4.38 -1.33
N ALA A 54 1.57 -5.43 -1.44
CA ALA A 54 0.36 -5.45 -2.25
C ALA A 54 -0.83 -4.98 -1.41
N VAL A 55 -1.51 -3.93 -1.89
CA VAL A 55 -2.59 -3.24 -1.18
C VAL A 55 -3.88 -3.36 -1.99
N GLY A 56 -4.87 -4.05 -1.43
CA GLY A 56 -6.19 -4.19 -2.06
C GLY A 56 -7.08 -2.97 -1.80
N ALA A 57 -7.78 -2.53 -2.85
CA ALA A 57 -8.87 -1.55 -2.81
C ALA A 57 -10.10 -2.18 -3.48
N SER A 58 -10.85 -3.00 -2.73
CA SER A 58 -11.92 -3.82 -3.32
C SER A 58 -13.11 -3.00 -3.85
N GLY A 59 -13.22 -1.73 -3.47
CA GLY A 59 -14.26 -0.83 -3.94
C GLY A 59 -13.85 0.05 -5.11
N GLU A 60 -12.58 -0.01 -5.54
CA GLU A 60 -12.04 0.84 -6.60
C GLU A 60 -12.88 0.74 -7.88
N ALA A 61 -13.21 1.91 -8.44
CA ALA A 61 -13.82 2.00 -9.75
C ALA A 61 -12.74 1.90 -10.84
N VAL A 62 -12.85 0.91 -11.71
CA VAL A 62 -11.90 0.72 -12.82
C VAL A 62 -12.65 0.85 -14.14
N GLY A 63 -12.34 1.90 -14.90
CA GLY A 63 -13.06 2.25 -16.11
C GLY A 63 -14.54 2.58 -15.82
N GLY A 64 -15.46 1.89 -16.48
CA GLY A 64 -16.91 2.08 -16.29
C GLY A 64 -17.54 1.24 -15.16
N ALA A 65 -16.76 0.40 -14.47
CA ALA A 65 -17.25 -0.48 -13.42
C ALA A 65 -16.97 0.09 -12.03
N GLY A 66 -18.03 0.43 -11.28
CA GLY A 66 -17.92 1.22 -10.03
C GLY A 66 -17.36 0.52 -8.79
N ALA A 67 -17.06 -0.79 -8.84
CA ALA A 67 -16.42 -1.53 -7.74
C ALA A 67 -15.74 -2.79 -8.28
N ALA A 68 -14.98 -2.63 -9.37
CA ALA A 68 -14.21 -3.74 -9.95
C ALA A 68 -13.10 -4.20 -9.01
N GLY A 69 -12.59 -3.27 -8.21
CA GLY A 69 -11.48 -3.48 -7.30
C GLY A 69 -10.12 -3.39 -7.99
N SER A 70 -9.10 -3.07 -7.20
CA SER A 70 -7.71 -3.01 -7.66
C SER A 70 -6.75 -3.54 -6.60
N VAL A 71 -5.53 -3.84 -7.04
CA VAL A 71 -4.38 -4.11 -6.17
C VAL A 71 -3.23 -3.23 -6.61
N THR A 72 -2.73 -2.38 -5.69
CA THR A 72 -1.55 -1.55 -5.90
C THR A 72 -0.35 -2.21 -5.24
N VAL A 73 0.76 -2.33 -5.98
CA VAL A 73 2.04 -2.82 -5.43
C VAL A 73 2.95 -1.64 -5.12
N LEU A 74 3.37 -1.54 -3.86
CA LEU A 74 4.33 -0.55 -3.39
C LEU A 74 5.70 -1.23 -3.26
N THR A 75 6.61 -0.93 -4.19
CA THR A 75 7.93 -1.60 -4.26
C THR A 75 9.08 -0.87 -3.56
N GLU A 76 8.82 0.33 -3.04
CA GLU A 76 9.81 1.10 -2.27
C GLU A 76 9.23 1.48 -0.92
N VAL A 77 8.87 0.48 -0.13
CA VAL A 77 8.36 0.72 1.23
C VAL A 77 9.49 1.01 2.22
N ARG A 78 10.75 1.11 1.78
CA ARG A 78 11.95 1.26 2.62
C ARG A 78 11.96 2.47 3.56
N ARG A 79 12.85 2.40 4.56
CA ARG A 79 13.29 3.57 5.34
C ARG A 79 14.01 4.55 4.40
N ALA A 80 13.84 5.85 4.64
CA ALA A 80 14.69 6.88 4.04
C ALA A 80 16.12 6.80 4.58
#